data_AF-A0A953U6Q3-F1
#
_entry.id   AF-A0A953U6Q3-F1
#
_cell.length_a   1.000
_cell.length_b   1.000
_cell.length_c   1.000
_cell.angle_alpha   90.00
_cell.angle_beta   90.00
_cell.angle_gamma   90.00
#
_symmetry.space_group_name_H-M   'P 1'
#
loop_
_entity.id
_entity.type
_entity.pdbx_description
1 polymer ?
#
loop_
_entity_poly.entity_id
_entity_poly.type
_entity_poly.pdbx_seq_one_letter_code
_entity_poly.pdbx_strand_id
1 'polypeptide(L)' 'MAEHRLENIIQTAKQLMLYQIEIEARLALCEVEAKTDPTSARVHSQALEKYAAARGFALIAHKAVELEKNYTGPGG' A
#
# COMPACT_ATOMS: atom_id res chain seq x y z
N MET A 1 -20.27 -17.35 -0.26
CA MET A 1 -20.83 -16.87 -1.54
C MET A 1 -20.45 -15.43 -1.86
N ALA A 2 -20.51 -14.48 -0.91
CA ALA A 2 -20.16 -13.07 -1.15
C ALA A 2 -18.64 -12.80 -1.29
N GLU A 3 -17.80 -13.46 -0.47
CA GLU A 3 -16.33 -13.27 -0.50
C GLU A 3 -15.70 -13.71 -1.83
N HIS A 4 -16.10 -14.87 -2.36
CA HIS A 4 -15.62 -15.35 -3.67
C HIS A 4 -16.03 -14.42 -4.83
N ARG A 5 -17.13 -13.67 -4.68
CA ARG A 5 -17.56 -12.68 -5.67
C ARG A 5 -16.68 -11.43 -5.60
N LEU A 6 -16.32 -11.00 -4.40
CA LEU A 6 -15.42 -9.86 -4.19
C LEU A 6 -14.01 -10.15 -4.71
N GLU A 7 -13.45 -11.32 -4.41
CA GLU A 7 -12.13 -11.73 -4.91
C GLU A 7 -12.07 -11.76 -6.44
N ASN A 8 -13.12 -12.28 -7.10
CA ASN A 8 -13.21 -12.25 -8.56
C ASN A 8 -13.27 -10.82 -9.12
N ILE A 9 -14.05 -9.92 -8.51
CA ILE A 9 -14.11 -8.51 -8.91
C ILE A 9 -12.72 -7.85 -8.78
N ILE A 10 -12.00 -8.13 -7.70
CA ILE A 10 -10.64 -7.63 -7.49
C ILE A 10 -9.68 -8.17 -8.56
N GLN A 11 -9.77 -9.45 -8.92
CA GLN A 11 -8.95 -10.02 -9.99
C GLN A 11 -9.26 -9.41 -11.35
N THR A 12 -10.54 -9.20 -11.68
CA THR A 12 -10.93 -8.50 -12.91
C THR A 12 -10.43 -7.05 -12.91
N ALA A 13 -10.52 -6.33 -11.79
CA ALA A 13 -10.00 -4.97 -11.68
C ALA A 13 -8.48 -4.91 -11.92
N LYS A 14 -7.73 -5.92 -11.44
CA LYS A 14 -6.30 -6.07 -11.74
C LYS A 14 -6.05 -6.32 -13.23
N GLN A 15 -6.82 -7.20 -13.87
CA GLN A 15 -6.73 -7.44 -15.31
C GLN A 15 -7.03 -6.18 -16.14
N LEU A 16 -7.95 -5.33 -15.66
CA LEU A 16 -8.28 -4.03 -16.25
C LEU A 16 -7.28 -2.92 -15.91
N MET A 17 -6.17 -3.25 -15.26
CA MET A 17 -5.13 -2.31 -14.86
C MET A 17 -5.59 -1.17 -13.94
N LEU A 18 -6.65 -1.38 -13.15
CA LEU A 18 -7.12 -0.44 -12.14
C LEU A 18 -6.21 -0.41 -10.90
N TYR A 19 -4.91 -0.62 -11.10
CA TYR A 19 -3.88 -0.70 -10.06
C TYR A 19 -3.75 0.61 -9.29
N GLN A 20 -4.07 1.75 -9.91
CA GLN A 20 -4.00 3.06 -9.25
C GLN A 20 -4.89 3.10 -8.00
N ILE A 21 -6.14 2.64 -8.11
CA ILE A 21 -7.09 2.64 -6.99
C ILE A 21 -6.60 1.71 -5.86
N GLU A 22 -6.08 0.54 -6.22
CA GLU A 22 -5.50 -0.40 -5.25
C GLU A 22 -4.30 0.22 -4.52
N ILE A 23 -3.40 0.86 -5.26
CA ILE A 23 -2.17 1.45 -4.73
C ILE A 23 -2.48 2.67 -3.85
N GLU A 24 -3.42 3.52 -4.23
CA GLU A 24 -3.88 4.64 -3.42
C GLU A 24 -4.56 4.17 -2.12
N ALA A 25 -5.40 3.13 -2.18
CA ALA A 25 -6.02 2.55 -1.00
C ALA A 25 -4.98 1.96 -0.02
N ARG A 26 -3.97 1.27 -0.55
CA ARG A 26 -2.85 0.75 0.26
C ARG A 26 -2.03 1.88 0.90
N LEU A 27 -1.82 2.99 0.20
CA LEU A 27 -1.12 4.15 0.75
C LEU A 27 -1.91 4.76 1.92
N ALA A 28 -3.22 4.97 1.74
CA ALA A 28 -4.09 5.48 2.80
C ALA A 28 -4.10 4.55 4.03
N LEU A 29 -4.11 3.23 3.81
CA LEU A 29 -4.00 2.25 4.89
C LEU A 29 -2.67 2.39 5.65
N CYS A 30 -1.54 2.53 4.94
CA CYS A 30 -0.24 2.78 5.58
C CYS A 30 -0.24 4.07 6.42
N GLU A 31 -0.91 5.13 5.96
CA GLU A 31 -1.04 6.40 6.70
C GLU A 31 -1.88 6.27 7.98
N VAL A 32 -2.91 5.42 7.95
CA VAL A 32 -3.72 5.10 9.14
C VAL A 32 -2.91 4.27 10.12
N GLU A 33 -2.29 3.19 9.63
CA GLU A 33 -1.45 2.31 10.43
C GLU A 33 -0.30 3.08 11.06
N ALA A 34 0.30 4.04 10.37
CA ALA A 34 1.38 4.83 10.93
C ALA A 34 0.99 5.57 12.23
N LYS A 35 -0.31 5.82 12.44
CA LYS A 35 -0.86 6.43 13.66
C LYS A 35 -1.28 5.43 14.72
N THR A 36 -1.60 4.19 14.35
CA THR A 36 -2.21 3.20 15.25
C THR A 36 -1.34 1.96 15.50
N ASP A 37 -0.54 1.58 14.52
CA ASP A 37 0.39 0.44 14.50
C ASP A 37 1.59 0.74 13.56
N PRO A 38 2.63 1.43 14.07
CA PRO A 38 3.81 1.79 13.28
C PRO A 38 4.60 0.59 12.73
N THR A 39 4.51 -0.58 13.40
CA THR A 39 5.18 -1.80 12.93
C THR A 39 4.52 -2.31 11.66
N SER A 40 3.20 -2.42 11.63
CA SER A 40 2.46 -2.79 10.42
C SER A 40 2.65 -1.76 9.31
N ALA A 41 2.60 -0.47 9.65
CA ALA A 41 2.82 0.62 8.70
C ALA A 41 4.16 0.48 7.96
N ARG A 42 5.22 0.13 8.67
CA ARG A 42 6.56 -0.08 8.08
C ARG A 42 6.58 -1.27 7.12
N VAL A 43 6.03 -2.41 7.53
CA VAL A 43 6.00 -3.61 6.69
C VAL A 43 5.17 -3.37 5.43
N HIS A 44 4.01 -2.73 5.59
CA HIS A 44 3.10 -2.46 4.49
C HIS A 44 3.60 -1.36 3.55
N SER A 45 4.26 -0.32 4.07
CA SER A 45 4.87 0.73 3.23
C SER A 45 6.02 0.19 2.38
N GLN A 46 6.87 -0.69 2.93
CA GLN A 46 7.92 -1.37 2.16
C GLN A 46 7.34 -2.29 1.07
N ALA A 47 6.26 -3.01 1.36
CA ALA A 47 5.58 -3.83 0.36
C ALA A 47 4.93 -2.97 -0.74
N LEU A 48 4.36 -1.83 -0.37
CA LEU A 48 3.73 -0.88 -1.28
C LEU A 48 4.75 -0.20 -2.20
N GLU A 49 5.91 0.19 -1.68
CA GLU A 49 7.02 0.77 -2.46
C GLU A 49 7.39 -0.15 -3.63
N LYS A 50 7.73 -1.41 -3.33
CA LYS A 50 8.08 -2.41 -4.34
C LYS A 50 6.94 -2.64 -5.34
N TYR A 51 5.71 -2.74 -4.85
CA TYR A 51 4.53 -3.01 -5.67
C TYR A 51 4.21 -1.86 -6.64
N ALA A 52 4.32 -0.61 -6.18
CA ALA A 52 4.08 0.61 -6.95
C ALA A 52 5.21 0.87 -7.95
N ALA A 53 6.47 0.71 -7.54
CA ALA A 53 7.64 0.85 -8.41
C ALA A 53 7.59 -0.13 -9.59
N ALA A 54 7.27 -1.40 -9.33
CA ALA A 54 7.14 -2.43 -10.36
C ALA A 54 6.04 -2.15 -11.41
N ARG A 55 5.12 -1.21 -11.13
CA ARG A 55 4.00 -0.84 -12.01
C ARG A 55 4.11 0.60 -12.56
N GLY A 56 5.23 1.28 -12.33
CA GLY A 56 5.47 2.64 -12.84
C GLY A 56 4.84 3.76 -12.00
N PHE A 57 4.32 3.46 -10.80
CA PHE A 57 3.72 4.47 -9.90
C PHE A 57 4.79 5.12 -8.99
N ALA A 58 5.79 5.76 -9.60
CA ALA A 58 6.96 6.31 -8.90
C ALA A 58 6.61 7.29 -7.77
N LEU A 59 5.58 8.13 -7.96
CA LEU A 59 5.14 9.07 -6.93
C LEU A 59 4.63 8.35 -5.67
N ILE A 60 3.86 7.27 -5.83
CA ILE A 60 3.32 6.53 -4.69
C ILE A 60 4.42 5.69 -4.03
N ALA A 61 5.33 5.11 -4.81
CA ALA A 61 6.52 4.45 -4.27
C ALA A 61 7.34 5.40 -3.39
N HIS A 62 7.57 6.63 -3.85
CA HIS A 62 8.25 7.67 -3.06
C HIS A 62 7.50 8.00 -1.76
N LYS A 63 6.17 8.18 -1.82
CA LYS A 63 5.36 8.43 -0.61
C LYS A 63 5.46 7.28 0.40
N ALA A 64 5.48 6.03 -0.07
CA ALA A 64 5.64 4.87 0.80
C ALA A 64 7.00 4.85 1.51
N VAL A 65 8.08 5.23 0.80
CA VAL A 65 9.41 5.41 1.41
C VAL A 65 9.41 6.51 2.47
N GLU A 66 8.76 7.64 2.21
CA GLU A 66 8.67 8.73 3.18
C GLU A 66 7.87 8.33 4.42
N LEU A 67 6.84 7.50 4.28
CA LEU A 67 6.13 6.91 5.42
C LEU A 67 7.03 5.99 6.24
N GLU A 68 7.92 5.20 5.62
CA GLU A 68 8.91 4.44 6.39
C GLU A 68 9.79 5.38 7.23
N LYS A 69 10.37 6.41 6.60
CA LYS A 69 11.31 7.32 7.28
C LYS A 69 10.68 8.16 8.39
N ASN A 70 9.47 8.66 8.15
CA ASN A 70 8.81 9.60 9.06
C ASN A 70 8.25 8.92 10.32
N TYR A 71 8.05 7.60 10.27
CA TYR A 71 7.57 6.82 11.42
C TYR A 71 8.66 5.89 12.00
N THR A 72 9.87 5.89 11.44
CA THR A 72 11.10 5.50 12.14
C THR A 72 11.61 6.66 13.01
N GLY A 73 10.96 6.91 14.15
CA GLY A 73 11.62 7.61 15.25
C GLY A 73 12.73 6.75 15.87
N PRO A 74 13.73 7.33 16.56
CA PRO A 74 14.80 6.56 17.20
C PRO A 74 14.25 5.84 18.45
N GLY A 75 14.10 4.52 18.36
CA GLY A 75 13.78 3.63 19.48
C GLY A 75 13.46 2.23 18.94
N GLY A 76 14.15 1.14 19.26
CA GLY A 76 14.77 0.84 20.56
C GLY A 76 13.71 0.28 21.48
#